data_AF-A0A7V5L3T6-F1
#
_entry.id   AF-A0A7V5L3T6-F1
#
_cell.length_a   1.000
_cell.length_b   1.000
_cell.length_c   1.000
_cell.angle_alpha   90.00
_cell.angle_beta   90.00
_cell.angle_gamma   90.00
#
_symmetry.space_group_name_H-M   'P 1'
#
loop_
_entity.id
_entity.type
_entity.pdbx_description
1 polymer ?
#
loop_
_entity_poly.entity_id
_entity_poly.type
_entity_poly.pdbx_seq_one_letter_code
_entity_poly.pdbx_strand_id
1 'polypeptide(L)'
;MRALLSVSDKNGIIEFAQGLEKLGWDIISTGGTYKKLNEAGVKVIEIDEVTKFPECFEGRVKTLNPFVHGGILHKRGDEGHVAQAKELGVEGIDLVCVNLYPFKETIDRTDDFDEIIENIDIGGPTMVRSAAKNFNDVLIVTDTNDYSIVLEALENQIDSLEFRRNLMIKAFEHTASYDAMIANYMNKRFNNGFGEYQFISGKKVFQTRYGENPHQDGALYEFDNHFSNNFKQLKGEASFNNLTDVNGALKIASSFGDENAVCIVKHGNPCGFAIKDTLLNSYVEALKCDPVSAFGGVVAVNGIVTKELAMKMNEIFLEVIIAGDFEPEAVEVFSKKKRIKLFAQGNP
;
A
#
# COMPACT_ATOMS: atom_id res chain seq x y z
N MET A 1 15.10 15.41 -22.95
CA MET A 1 15.02 14.36 -21.91
C MET A 1 13.98 13.36 -22.34
N ARG A 2 14.13 12.08 -21.97
CA ARG A 2 13.24 11.00 -22.44
C ARG A 2 12.61 10.25 -21.27
N ALA A 3 11.30 10.00 -21.36
CA ALA A 3 10.55 9.23 -20.38
C ALA A 3 10.04 7.92 -20.98
N LEU A 4 10.35 6.78 -20.34
CA LEU A 4 9.82 5.48 -20.71
C LEU A 4 8.62 5.11 -19.82
N LEU A 5 7.43 5.03 -20.39
CA LEU A 5 6.19 4.72 -19.70
C LEU A 5 5.68 3.32 -20.11
N SER A 6 5.65 2.37 -19.16
CA SER A 6 5.17 1.00 -19.39
C SER A 6 4.42 0.51 -18.15
N VAL A 7 3.10 0.71 -18.13
CA VAL A 7 2.27 0.51 -16.93
C VAL A 7 1.12 -0.46 -17.16
N SER A 8 0.91 -1.32 -16.18
CA SER A 8 -0.24 -2.23 -16.08
C SER A 8 -1.48 -1.47 -15.63
N ASP A 9 -1.41 -0.81 -14.46
CA ASP A 9 -2.41 0.16 -14.01
C ASP A 9 -2.22 1.48 -14.78
N LYS A 10 -3.27 1.85 -15.52
CA LYS A 10 -3.30 3.02 -16.40
C LYS A 10 -4.08 4.19 -15.80
N ASN A 11 -4.35 4.18 -14.50
CA ASN A 11 -4.94 5.31 -13.79
C ASN A 11 -3.98 6.51 -13.84
N GLY A 12 -4.48 7.67 -14.23
CA GLY A 12 -3.71 8.93 -14.28
C GLY A 12 -2.59 9.01 -15.32
N ILE A 13 -2.35 7.97 -16.14
CA ILE A 13 -1.18 7.92 -17.04
C ILE A 13 -1.25 8.94 -18.18
N ILE A 14 -2.47 9.29 -18.63
CA ILE A 14 -2.66 10.26 -19.71
C ILE A 14 -2.27 11.65 -19.21
N GLU A 15 -2.80 12.04 -18.05
CA GLU A 15 -2.52 13.31 -17.39
C GLU A 15 -1.04 13.43 -17.06
N PHE A 16 -0.41 12.35 -16.59
CA PHE A 16 1.01 12.30 -16.32
C PHE A 16 1.86 12.51 -17.59
N ALA A 17 1.55 11.78 -18.67
CA ALA A 17 2.28 11.90 -19.92
C ALA A 17 2.11 13.28 -20.58
N GLN A 18 0.91 13.86 -20.52
CA GLN A 18 0.65 15.22 -21.00
C GLN A 18 1.40 16.27 -20.16
N GLY A 19 1.53 16.06 -18.84
CA GLY A 19 2.37 16.91 -17.98
C GLY A 19 3.83 16.88 -18.40
N LEU A 20 4.38 15.69 -18.64
CA LEU A 20 5.76 15.52 -19.14
C LEU A 20 5.96 16.15 -20.53
N GLU A 21 5.01 15.97 -21.45
CA GLU A 21 5.06 16.58 -22.79
C GLU A 21 5.08 18.12 -22.72
N LYS A 22 4.28 18.73 -21.84
CA LYS A 22 4.30 20.18 -21.60
C LYS A 22 5.64 20.69 -21.08
N LEU A 23 6.36 19.84 -20.34
CA LEU A 23 7.73 20.11 -19.85
C LEU A 23 8.81 19.83 -20.91
N GLY A 24 8.43 19.44 -22.14
CA GLY A 24 9.35 19.19 -23.24
C GLY A 24 10.02 17.82 -23.22
N TRP A 25 9.43 16.83 -22.54
CA TRP A 25 9.93 15.45 -22.53
C TRP A 25 9.42 14.66 -23.73
N ASP A 26 10.32 13.88 -24.34
CA ASP A 26 9.91 12.86 -25.32
C ASP A 26 9.39 11.62 -24.59
N ILE A 27 8.20 11.16 -24.97
CA ILE A 27 7.55 10.00 -24.37
C ILE A 27 7.83 8.76 -25.20
N ILE A 28 8.36 7.71 -24.57
CA ILE A 28 8.54 6.37 -25.13
C ILE A 28 7.56 5.45 -24.41
N SER A 29 6.89 4.56 -25.14
CA SER A 29 5.99 3.59 -24.52
C SER A 29 5.90 2.27 -25.30
N THR A 30 5.22 1.29 -24.72
CA THR A 30 5.06 -0.06 -25.29
C THR A 30 3.63 -0.57 -25.13
N GLY A 31 3.19 -1.40 -26.07
CA GLY A 31 1.97 -2.21 -25.96
C GLY A 31 0.72 -1.41 -25.62
N GLY A 32 -0.01 -1.86 -24.60
CA GLY A 32 -1.26 -1.22 -24.18
C GLY A 32 -1.11 0.20 -23.64
N THR A 33 0.05 0.55 -23.06
CA THR A 33 0.31 1.93 -22.61
C THR A 33 0.49 2.86 -23.82
N TYR A 34 1.26 2.43 -24.82
CA TYR A 34 1.44 3.18 -26.08
C TYR A 34 0.11 3.47 -26.76
N LYS A 35 -0.73 2.44 -26.94
CA LYS A 35 -2.05 2.60 -27.56
C LYS A 35 -2.91 3.65 -26.85
N LYS A 36 -3.01 3.55 -25.51
CA LYS A 36 -3.81 4.48 -24.70
C LYS A 36 -3.30 5.93 -24.80
N LEU A 37 -1.98 6.13 -24.81
CA LEU A 37 -1.38 7.47 -24.93
C LEU A 37 -1.59 8.06 -26.32
N ASN A 38 -1.40 7.25 -27.37
CA ASN A 38 -1.60 7.66 -28.75
C ASN A 38 -3.06 8.02 -29.05
N GLU A 39 -4.02 7.22 -28.55
CA GLU A 39 -5.46 7.50 -28.64
C GLU A 39 -5.85 8.80 -27.94
N ALA A 40 -5.15 9.17 -26.86
CA ALA A 40 -5.34 10.42 -26.15
C ALA A 40 -4.61 11.62 -26.79
N GLY A 41 -3.95 11.42 -27.94
CA GLY A 41 -3.27 12.46 -28.71
C GLY A 41 -1.90 12.87 -28.16
N VAL A 42 -1.30 12.11 -27.25
CA VAL A 42 0.06 12.36 -26.75
C VAL A 42 1.07 11.96 -27.82
N LYS A 43 2.08 12.81 -28.09
CA LYS A 43 3.18 12.43 -29.00
C LYS A 43 4.05 11.37 -28.32
N VAL A 44 3.87 10.12 -28.73
CA VAL A 44 4.55 8.96 -28.16
C VAL A 44 5.34 8.19 -29.22
N ILE A 45 6.57 7.82 -28.86
CA ILE A 45 7.47 6.98 -29.64
C ILE A 45 7.26 5.53 -29.22
N GLU A 46 7.07 4.64 -30.17
CA GLU A 46 6.95 3.21 -29.88
C GLU A 46 8.32 2.62 -29.50
N ILE A 47 8.34 1.71 -28.52
CA ILE A 47 9.58 1.13 -28.00
C ILE A 47 10.42 0.43 -29.09
N ASP A 48 9.77 -0.13 -30.11
CA ASP A 48 10.42 -0.84 -31.22
C ASP A 48 11.32 0.08 -32.07
N GLU A 49 10.98 1.37 -32.14
CA GLU A 49 11.84 2.38 -32.79
C GLU A 49 13.15 2.59 -32.03
N VAL A 50 13.13 2.39 -30.71
CA VAL A 50 14.29 2.53 -29.82
C VAL A 50 15.13 1.25 -29.83
N THR A 51 14.48 0.08 -29.72
CA THR A 51 15.17 -1.21 -29.63
C THR A 51 15.74 -1.67 -30.97
N LYS A 52 15.17 -1.18 -32.09
CA LYS A 52 15.44 -1.67 -33.45
C LYS A 52 15.25 -3.18 -33.57
N PHE A 53 14.40 -3.74 -32.72
CA PHE A 53 14.15 -5.17 -32.60
C PHE A 53 12.64 -5.41 -32.53
N PRO A 54 12.08 -6.27 -33.39
CA PRO A 54 10.64 -6.47 -33.45
C PRO A 54 10.11 -7.17 -32.20
N GLU A 55 8.83 -6.94 -31.90
CA GLU A 55 8.11 -7.77 -30.94
C GLU A 55 8.16 -9.26 -31.30
N CYS A 56 8.51 -10.11 -30.33
CA CYS A 56 8.57 -11.56 -30.48
C CYS A 56 8.25 -12.27 -29.16
N PHE A 57 7.98 -13.58 -29.24
CA PHE A 57 7.60 -14.43 -28.10
C PHE A 57 6.47 -13.82 -27.28
N GLU A 58 5.43 -13.34 -27.98
CA GLU A 58 4.24 -12.74 -27.35
C GLU A 58 4.57 -11.54 -26.44
N GLY A 59 5.66 -10.82 -26.75
CA GLY A 59 6.06 -9.61 -26.04
C GLY A 59 6.93 -9.87 -24.80
N ARG A 60 7.29 -11.12 -24.49
CA ARG A 60 8.05 -11.51 -23.29
C ARG A 60 9.43 -10.86 -23.16
N VAL A 61 10.07 -10.49 -24.27
CA VAL A 61 11.46 -9.98 -24.29
C VAL A 61 11.59 -8.55 -24.82
N LYS A 62 10.48 -7.86 -25.08
CA LYS A 62 10.45 -6.59 -25.81
C LYS A 62 11.34 -5.49 -25.20
N THR A 63 11.37 -5.37 -23.88
CA THR A 63 12.17 -4.36 -23.17
C THR A 63 13.51 -4.87 -22.65
N LEU A 64 13.80 -6.17 -22.80
CA LEU A 64 15.07 -6.80 -22.40
C LEU A 64 16.15 -6.55 -23.46
N ASN A 65 16.41 -5.26 -23.73
CA ASN A 65 17.25 -4.82 -24.84
C ASN A 65 18.34 -3.82 -24.37
N PRO A 66 19.60 -3.93 -24.86
CA PRO A 66 20.68 -3.01 -24.51
C PRO A 66 20.42 -1.53 -24.85
N PHE A 67 19.61 -1.20 -25.86
CA PHE A 67 19.24 0.18 -26.16
C PHE A 67 18.35 0.79 -25.06
N VAL A 68 17.52 -0.04 -24.42
CA VAL A 68 16.69 0.38 -23.28
C VAL A 68 17.54 0.41 -22.01
N HIS A 69 18.15 -0.71 -21.64
CA HIS A 69 18.91 -0.80 -20.39
C HIS A 69 20.19 0.04 -20.41
N GLY A 70 20.85 0.17 -21.55
CA GLY A 70 21.96 1.08 -21.75
C GLY A 70 21.52 2.53 -21.59
N GLY A 71 20.35 2.91 -22.14
CA GLY A 71 19.76 4.24 -21.95
C GLY A 71 19.45 4.55 -20.48
N ILE A 72 19.03 3.54 -19.72
CA ILE A 72 18.74 3.68 -18.28
C ILE A 72 20.02 3.66 -17.42
N LEU A 73 20.96 2.75 -17.66
CA LEU A 73 22.05 2.42 -16.72
C LEU A 73 23.38 3.14 -16.95
N HIS A 74 23.61 3.74 -18.12
CA HIS A 74 24.89 4.43 -18.32
C HIS A 74 24.99 5.66 -17.41
N LYS A 75 26.10 5.81 -16.70
CA LYS A 75 26.28 6.91 -15.75
C LYS A 75 26.51 8.20 -16.53
N ARG A 76 25.71 9.24 -16.28
CA ARG A 76 25.80 10.50 -17.04
C ARG A 76 26.99 11.36 -16.59
N GLY A 77 27.43 11.19 -15.35
CA GLY A 77 28.62 11.85 -14.81
C GLY A 77 29.95 11.15 -15.13
N ASP A 78 29.95 10.05 -15.89
CA ASP A 78 31.16 9.29 -16.26
C ASP A 78 31.43 9.44 -17.77
N GLU A 79 32.54 10.09 -18.12
CA GLU A 79 32.90 10.38 -19.52
C GLU A 79 33.05 9.11 -20.37
N GLY A 80 33.52 8.01 -19.78
CA GLY A 80 33.68 6.73 -20.49
C GLY A 80 32.34 6.10 -20.84
N HIS A 81 31.39 6.14 -19.91
CA HIS A 81 30.02 5.69 -20.16
C HIS A 81 29.32 6.54 -21.24
N VAL A 82 29.47 7.87 -21.18
CA VAL A 82 28.88 8.79 -22.17
C VAL A 82 29.47 8.57 -23.57
N ALA A 83 30.79 8.41 -23.67
CA ALA A 83 31.45 8.13 -24.94
C ALA A 83 30.97 6.80 -25.56
N GLN A 84 30.89 5.74 -24.74
CA GLN A 84 30.42 4.43 -25.17
C GLN A 84 28.95 4.45 -25.60
N ALA A 85 28.08 5.15 -24.87
CA ALA A 85 26.67 5.30 -25.24
C ALA A 85 26.53 5.97 -26.62
N LYS A 86 27.31 7.04 -26.86
CA LYS A 86 27.35 7.72 -28.16
C LYS A 86 27.86 6.83 -29.29
N GLU A 87 28.94 6.08 -29.06
CA GLU A 87 29.51 5.15 -30.05
C GLU A 87 28.49 4.06 -30.46
N LEU A 88 27.75 3.53 -29.50
CA LEU A 88 26.75 2.48 -29.72
C LEU A 88 25.39 3.02 -30.19
N GLY A 89 25.22 4.34 -30.28
CA GLY A 89 23.93 4.96 -30.62
C GLY A 89 22.85 4.74 -29.57
N VAL A 90 23.25 4.62 -28.29
CA VAL A 90 22.35 4.50 -27.14
C VAL A 90 22.05 5.89 -26.59
N GLU A 91 20.77 6.24 -26.59
CA GLU A 91 20.29 7.52 -26.05
C GLU A 91 19.83 7.37 -24.61
N GLY A 92 19.97 8.44 -23.82
CA GLY A 92 19.58 8.46 -22.42
C GLY A 92 18.07 8.41 -22.21
N ILE A 93 17.64 7.59 -21.24
CA ILE A 93 16.30 7.61 -20.66
C ILE A 93 16.45 8.19 -19.25
N ASP A 94 15.74 9.29 -18.97
CA ASP A 94 15.93 10.09 -17.75
C ASP A 94 14.78 9.90 -16.75
N LEU A 95 13.65 9.34 -17.21
CA LEU A 95 12.53 8.92 -16.37
C LEU A 95 12.03 7.55 -16.83
N VAL A 96 11.76 6.66 -15.88
CA VAL A 96 11.13 5.35 -16.10
C VAL A 96 9.88 5.29 -15.22
N CYS A 97 8.71 5.10 -15.82
CA CYS A 97 7.45 4.90 -15.12
C CYS A 97 6.92 3.50 -15.43
N VAL A 98 6.97 2.62 -14.44
CA VAL A 98 6.61 1.21 -14.58
C VAL A 98 5.92 0.74 -13.31
N ASN A 99 4.69 0.25 -13.44
CA ASN A 99 4.03 -0.56 -12.42
C ASN A 99 3.80 -1.97 -12.97
N LEU A 100 4.01 -2.96 -12.10
CA LEU A 100 4.09 -4.37 -12.47
C LEU A 100 2.72 -4.95 -12.77
N TYR A 101 2.70 -6.10 -13.44
CA TYR A 101 1.46 -6.85 -13.69
C TYR A 101 0.79 -7.16 -12.35
N PRO A 102 -0.55 -7.14 -12.28
CA PRO A 102 -1.27 -7.37 -11.04
C PRO A 102 -1.30 -8.86 -10.71
N PHE A 103 -0.15 -9.42 -10.33
CA PHE A 103 -0.01 -10.83 -9.97
C PHE A 103 -0.97 -11.21 -8.84
N LYS A 104 -1.15 -10.31 -7.86
CA LYS A 104 -2.14 -10.45 -6.78
C LYS A 104 -3.56 -10.65 -7.32
N GLU A 105 -4.00 -9.79 -8.22
CA GLU A 105 -5.34 -9.89 -8.82
C GLU A 105 -5.48 -11.17 -9.65
N THR A 106 -4.40 -11.63 -10.28
CA THR A 106 -4.41 -12.87 -11.05
C THR A 106 -4.62 -14.09 -10.14
N ILE A 107 -3.84 -14.23 -9.07
CA ILE A 107 -3.94 -15.37 -8.14
C ILE A 107 -5.22 -15.33 -7.28
N ASP A 108 -5.86 -14.16 -7.14
CA ASP A 108 -7.15 -14.03 -6.48
C ASP A 108 -8.33 -14.37 -7.44
N ARG A 109 -8.12 -14.26 -8.75
CA ARG A 109 -9.16 -14.46 -9.78
C ARG A 109 -9.19 -15.88 -10.35
N THR A 110 -8.04 -16.54 -10.48
CA THR A 110 -7.91 -17.84 -11.16
C THR A 110 -7.04 -18.81 -10.37
N ASP A 111 -7.32 -20.11 -10.52
CA ASP A 111 -6.47 -21.21 -10.03
C ASP A 111 -5.69 -21.90 -11.18
N ASP A 112 -5.86 -21.43 -12.42
CA ASP A 112 -5.13 -21.93 -13.59
C ASP A 112 -3.64 -21.57 -13.48
N PHE A 113 -2.81 -22.60 -13.41
CA PHE A 113 -1.38 -22.41 -13.21
C PHE A 113 -0.69 -21.79 -14.41
N ASP A 114 -1.10 -22.14 -15.63
CA ASP A 114 -0.45 -21.63 -16.84
C ASP A 114 -0.75 -20.14 -17.02
N GLU A 115 -1.99 -19.71 -16.74
CA GLU A 115 -2.37 -18.29 -16.71
C GLU A 115 -1.56 -17.50 -15.66
N ILE A 116 -1.36 -18.06 -14.47
CA ILE A 116 -0.61 -17.41 -13.39
C ILE A 116 0.87 -17.27 -13.75
N ILE A 117 1.47 -18.30 -14.37
CA ILE A 117 2.86 -18.26 -14.84
C ILE A 117 3.03 -17.22 -15.95
N GLU A 118 2.06 -17.09 -16.87
CA GLU A 118 2.12 -16.09 -17.94
C GLU A 118 2.08 -14.64 -17.39
N ASN A 119 1.43 -14.43 -16.25
CA ASN A 119 1.31 -13.11 -15.62
C ASN A 119 2.49 -12.74 -14.71
N ILE A 120 3.56 -13.54 -14.70
CA ILE A 120 4.83 -13.17 -14.04
C ILE A 120 5.60 -12.23 -14.97
N ASP A 121 5.73 -10.97 -14.55
CA ASP A 121 6.43 -9.93 -15.30
C ASP A 121 7.95 -10.07 -15.15
N ILE A 122 8.66 -10.09 -16.29
CA ILE A 122 10.13 -10.13 -16.34
C ILE A 122 10.70 -8.75 -16.73
N GLY A 123 10.09 -8.11 -17.73
CA GLY A 123 10.57 -6.84 -18.27
C GLY A 123 10.37 -5.69 -17.28
N GLY A 124 9.20 -5.63 -16.64
CA GLY A 124 8.86 -4.61 -15.66
C GLY A 124 9.86 -4.55 -14.50
N PRO A 125 10.07 -5.64 -13.74
CA PRO A 125 11.01 -5.64 -12.62
C PRO A 125 12.44 -5.34 -13.05
N THR A 126 12.85 -5.80 -14.24
CA THR A 126 14.19 -5.52 -14.78
C THR A 126 14.38 -4.03 -15.06
N MET A 127 13.39 -3.35 -15.64
CA MET A 127 13.44 -1.90 -15.88
C MET A 127 13.41 -1.11 -14.56
N VAL A 128 12.52 -1.47 -13.64
CA VAL A 128 12.40 -0.85 -12.31
C VAL A 128 13.74 -0.91 -11.57
N ARG A 129 14.36 -2.09 -11.48
CA ARG A 129 15.65 -2.28 -10.81
C ARG A 129 16.78 -1.54 -11.51
N SER A 130 16.74 -1.48 -12.85
CA SER A 130 17.74 -0.77 -13.65
C SER A 130 17.71 0.74 -13.35
N ALA A 131 16.52 1.35 -13.36
CA ALA A 131 16.32 2.77 -13.08
C ALA A 131 16.63 3.09 -11.61
N ALA A 132 16.15 2.28 -10.68
CA ALA A 132 16.43 2.43 -9.25
C ALA A 132 17.93 2.34 -8.94
N LYS A 133 18.67 1.42 -9.58
CA LYS A 133 20.13 1.33 -9.44
C LYS A 133 20.83 2.62 -9.92
N ASN A 134 20.31 3.25 -10.97
CA ASN A 134 20.89 4.47 -11.55
C ASN A 134 20.17 5.75 -11.12
N PHE A 135 19.63 5.78 -9.90
CA PHE A 135 18.81 6.91 -9.40
C PHE A 135 19.52 8.26 -9.38
N ASN A 136 20.85 8.29 -9.44
CA ASN A 136 21.61 9.54 -9.58
C ASN A 136 21.23 10.27 -10.87
N ASP A 137 20.95 9.53 -11.94
CA ASP A 137 20.72 10.06 -13.28
C ASP A 137 19.26 9.87 -13.75
N VAL A 138 18.54 8.88 -13.22
CA VAL A 138 17.20 8.48 -13.70
C VAL A 138 16.15 8.56 -12.59
N LEU A 139 14.99 9.14 -12.89
CA LEU A 139 13.79 9.10 -12.04
C LEU A 139 13.05 7.78 -12.26
N ILE A 140 12.69 7.08 -11.18
CA ILE A 140 11.87 5.86 -11.23
C ILE A 140 10.52 6.12 -10.56
N VAL A 141 9.42 5.82 -11.26
CA VAL A 141 8.06 5.97 -10.75
C VAL A 141 7.35 4.62 -10.85
N THR A 142 6.90 4.09 -9.71
CA THR A 142 6.23 2.77 -9.66
C THR A 142 4.81 2.81 -9.10
N ASP A 143 4.34 3.97 -8.65
CA ASP A 143 3.04 4.16 -8.00
C ASP A 143 2.30 5.33 -8.68
N THR A 144 1.04 5.10 -9.03
CA THR A 144 0.18 6.12 -9.68
C THR A 144 -0.06 7.32 -8.76
N ASN A 145 0.02 7.13 -7.44
CA ASN A 145 -0.12 8.20 -6.46
C ASN A 145 1.06 9.19 -6.47
N ASP A 146 2.20 8.83 -7.07
CA ASP A 146 3.38 9.70 -7.14
C ASP A 146 3.39 10.61 -8.38
N TYR A 147 2.45 10.47 -9.30
CA TYR A 147 2.47 11.22 -10.57
C TYR A 147 2.46 12.73 -10.35
N SER A 148 1.61 13.23 -9.45
CA SER A 148 1.50 14.67 -9.18
C SER A 148 2.77 15.23 -8.54
N ILE A 149 3.33 14.55 -7.53
CA ILE A 149 4.54 15.01 -6.85
C ILE A 149 5.77 14.97 -7.78
N VAL A 150 5.82 14.02 -8.71
CA VAL A 150 6.89 13.97 -9.73
C VAL A 150 6.76 15.12 -10.72
N LEU A 151 5.55 15.42 -11.22
CA LEU A 151 5.35 16.58 -12.10
C LEU A 151 5.68 17.89 -11.40
N GLU A 152 5.20 18.07 -10.17
CA GLU A 152 5.52 19.25 -9.35
C GLU A 152 7.03 19.37 -9.11
N ALA A 153 7.71 18.24 -8.88
CA ALA A 153 9.14 18.23 -8.68
C ALA A 153 9.92 18.68 -9.92
N LEU A 154 9.48 18.24 -11.11
CA LEU A 154 10.07 18.63 -12.38
C LEU A 154 9.77 20.09 -12.74
N GLU A 155 8.53 20.54 -12.56
CA GLU A 155 8.10 21.94 -12.81
C GLU A 155 8.90 22.94 -11.97
N ASN A 156 9.12 22.62 -10.70
CA ASN A 156 9.80 23.51 -9.76
C ASN A 156 11.32 23.26 -9.66
N GLN A 157 11.87 22.34 -10.46
CA GLN A 157 13.30 21.97 -10.45
C GLN A 157 13.80 21.53 -9.05
N ILE A 158 12.97 20.75 -8.34
CA ILE A 158 13.26 20.21 -7.00
C ILE A 158 13.52 18.69 -7.05
N ASP A 159 13.82 18.12 -8.21
CA ASP A 159 14.17 16.71 -8.47
C ASP A 159 15.59 16.35 -7.99
N SER A 160 15.89 16.74 -6.76
CA SER A 160 17.17 16.52 -6.07
C SER A 160 17.55 15.04 -5.95
N LEU A 161 18.83 14.79 -5.64
CA LEU A 161 19.31 13.45 -5.34
C LEU A 161 18.53 12.77 -4.20
N GLU A 162 18.09 13.55 -3.21
CA GLU A 162 17.26 13.05 -2.10
C GLU A 162 15.87 12.61 -2.58
N PHE A 163 15.24 13.41 -3.44
CA PHE A 163 13.96 13.05 -4.06
C PHE A 163 14.08 11.75 -4.87
N ARG A 164 15.10 11.65 -5.72
CA ARG A 164 15.39 10.44 -6.51
C ARG A 164 15.71 9.22 -5.64
N ARG A 165 16.41 9.42 -4.51
CA ARG A 165 16.69 8.35 -3.54
C ARG A 165 15.40 7.79 -2.93
N ASN A 166 14.45 8.65 -2.58
CA ASN A 166 13.17 8.19 -2.03
C ASN A 166 12.38 7.35 -3.05
N LEU A 167 12.36 7.79 -4.31
CA LEU A 167 11.78 7.01 -5.41
C LEU A 167 12.49 5.66 -5.62
N MET A 168 13.82 5.64 -5.54
CA MET A 168 14.63 4.41 -5.60
C MET A 168 14.28 3.42 -4.49
N ILE A 169 14.09 3.90 -3.26
CA ILE A 169 13.67 3.06 -2.13
C ILE A 169 12.31 2.42 -2.45
N LYS A 170 11.32 3.22 -2.85
CA LYS A 170 9.98 2.72 -3.23
C LYS A 170 10.05 1.68 -4.36
N ALA A 171 10.92 1.88 -5.34
CA ALA A 171 11.10 0.95 -6.47
C ALA A 171 11.65 -0.43 -6.04
N PHE A 172 12.61 -0.47 -5.12
CA PHE A 172 13.11 -1.73 -4.58
C PHE A 172 12.12 -2.39 -3.62
N GLU A 173 11.38 -1.62 -2.82
CA GLU A 173 10.27 -2.14 -2.02
C GLU A 173 9.19 -2.79 -2.90
N HIS A 174 8.83 -2.15 -4.02
CA HIS A 174 7.85 -2.65 -4.97
C HIS A 174 8.26 -4.00 -5.58
N THR A 175 9.50 -4.11 -6.06
CA THR A 175 10.01 -5.36 -6.65
C THR A 175 10.23 -6.46 -5.61
N ALA A 176 10.71 -6.12 -4.41
CA ALA A 176 10.84 -7.08 -3.32
C ALA A 176 9.48 -7.67 -2.88
N SER A 177 8.45 -6.81 -2.79
CA SER A 177 7.08 -7.24 -2.48
C SER A 177 6.50 -8.15 -3.57
N TYR A 178 6.75 -7.83 -4.84
CA TYR A 178 6.31 -8.62 -5.99
C TYR A 178 6.92 -10.03 -5.98
N ASP A 179 8.23 -10.15 -5.84
CA ASP A 179 8.92 -11.45 -5.82
C ASP A 179 8.54 -12.27 -4.58
N ALA A 180 8.38 -11.63 -3.41
CA ALA A 180 7.89 -12.28 -2.20
C ALA A 180 6.50 -12.90 -2.39
N MET A 181 5.61 -12.20 -3.10
CA MET A 181 4.27 -12.69 -3.40
C MET A 181 4.29 -13.91 -4.32
N ILE A 182 5.12 -13.89 -5.37
CA ILE A 182 5.30 -15.03 -6.27
C ILE A 182 5.82 -16.24 -5.48
N ALA A 183 6.88 -16.06 -4.69
CA ALA A 183 7.47 -17.15 -3.91
C ALA A 183 6.48 -17.73 -2.89
N ASN A 184 5.77 -16.88 -2.14
CA ASN A 184 4.75 -17.32 -1.19
C ASN A 184 3.60 -18.08 -1.89
N TYR A 185 3.17 -17.63 -3.06
CA TYR A 185 2.15 -18.34 -3.85
C TYR A 185 2.63 -19.73 -4.26
N MET A 186 3.86 -19.85 -4.80
CA MET A 186 4.42 -21.15 -5.19
C MET A 186 4.53 -22.10 -4.00
N ASN A 187 5.00 -21.62 -2.84
CA ASN A 187 5.06 -22.40 -1.61
C ASN A 187 3.67 -22.82 -1.11
N LYS A 188 2.66 -21.95 -1.21
CA LYS A 188 1.28 -22.29 -0.88
C LYS A 188 0.77 -23.43 -1.77
N ARG A 189 1.05 -23.39 -3.07
CA ARG A 189 0.56 -24.37 -4.05
C ARG A 189 1.28 -25.71 -3.97
N PHE A 190 2.61 -25.73 -3.79
CA PHE A 190 3.42 -26.93 -3.94
C PHE A 190 4.06 -27.43 -2.63
N ASN A 191 4.04 -26.62 -1.56
CA ASN A 191 4.70 -26.91 -0.28
C ASN A 191 3.77 -26.66 0.93
N ASN A 192 2.44 -26.72 0.73
CA ASN A 192 1.41 -26.53 1.76
C ASN A 192 1.52 -25.20 2.55
N GLY A 193 2.17 -24.19 1.96
CA GLY A 193 2.40 -22.90 2.61
C GLY A 193 3.60 -22.85 3.57
N PHE A 194 4.34 -23.95 3.70
CA PHE A 194 5.53 -24.06 4.57
C PHE A 194 6.78 -24.36 3.73
N GLY A 195 7.08 -23.45 2.78
CA GLY A 195 8.31 -23.52 2.00
C GLY A 195 9.56 -23.31 2.86
N GLU A 196 10.73 -23.58 2.28
CA GLU A 196 12.02 -23.37 2.94
C GLU A 196 12.28 -21.90 3.29
N TYR A 197 11.70 -20.99 2.49
CA TYR A 197 11.67 -19.54 2.74
C TYR A 197 10.22 -19.07 2.87
N GLN A 198 9.96 -18.24 3.87
CA GLN A 198 8.68 -17.56 4.07
C GLN A 198 8.90 -16.05 4.15
N PHE A 199 8.14 -15.30 3.35
CA PHE A 199 8.28 -13.85 3.27
C PHE A 199 7.10 -13.15 3.94
N ILE A 200 7.39 -12.27 4.91
CA ILE A 200 6.39 -11.43 5.57
C ILE A 200 6.70 -9.99 5.18
N SER A 201 5.98 -9.47 4.18
CA SER A 201 6.10 -8.10 3.68
C SER A 201 4.85 -7.33 4.02
N GLY A 202 4.96 -6.29 4.85
CA GLY A 202 3.84 -5.43 5.24
C GLY A 202 4.05 -4.00 4.77
N LYS A 203 2.97 -3.29 4.49
CA LYS A 203 2.99 -1.84 4.19
C LYS A 203 2.75 -1.05 5.46
N LYS A 204 3.55 0.00 5.71
CA LYS A 204 3.36 0.86 6.89
C LYS A 204 2.05 1.62 6.76
N VAL A 205 1.22 1.57 7.80
CA VAL A 205 0.00 2.40 7.92
C VAL A 205 0.36 3.73 8.58
N PHE A 206 0.91 3.66 9.81
CA PHE A 206 1.41 4.83 10.54
C PHE A 206 2.46 4.41 11.57
N GLN A 207 3.29 5.37 11.97
CA GLN A 207 4.20 5.23 13.10
C GLN A 207 3.44 5.50 14.40
N THR A 208 3.60 4.65 15.41
CA THR A 208 3.04 4.91 16.75
C THR A 208 3.99 5.82 17.53
N ARG A 209 3.47 6.52 18.54
CA ARG A 209 4.30 7.42 19.37
C ARG A 209 5.48 6.71 20.05
N TYR A 210 5.28 5.45 20.40
CA TYR A 210 6.27 4.52 20.98
C TYR A 210 5.73 3.09 20.81
N GLY A 211 6.54 2.08 21.16
CA GLY A 211 6.18 0.66 21.20
C GLY A 211 5.35 0.30 22.45
N GLU A 212 5.59 -0.85 23.08
CA GLU A 212 4.89 -1.21 24.31
C GLU A 212 5.21 -0.26 25.47
N ASN A 213 6.44 0.26 25.51
CA ASN A 213 6.95 1.18 26.52
C ASN A 213 7.53 2.45 25.87
N PRO A 214 7.58 3.60 26.58
CA PRO A 214 7.99 4.89 26.01
C PRO A 214 9.42 4.98 25.44
N HIS A 215 10.31 4.04 25.79
CA HIS A 215 11.69 4.02 25.32
C HIS A 215 11.86 3.20 24.03
N GLN A 216 10.79 2.62 23.51
CA GLN A 216 10.78 1.78 22.30
C GLN A 216 10.10 2.54 21.16
N ASP A 217 10.60 2.40 19.94
CA ASP A 217 9.88 2.82 18.75
C ASP A 217 8.80 1.80 18.38
N GLY A 218 7.78 2.23 17.62
CA GLY A 218 6.71 1.36 17.14
C GLY A 218 6.07 1.86 15.86
N ALA A 219 5.52 0.95 15.07
CA ALA A 219 4.75 1.27 13.87
C ALA A 219 3.75 0.15 13.57
N LEU A 220 2.62 0.51 12.97
CA LEU A 220 1.65 -0.43 12.44
C LEU A 220 1.98 -0.72 10.97
N TYR A 221 2.07 -2.00 10.64
CA TYR A 221 2.17 -2.52 9.27
C TYR A 221 0.96 -3.40 8.97
N GLU A 222 0.54 -3.44 7.71
CA GLU A 222 -0.61 -4.21 7.25
C GLU A 222 -0.29 -5.10 6.05
N PHE A 223 -1.16 -6.08 5.82
CA PHE A 223 -1.18 -6.95 4.65
C PHE A 223 -2.46 -6.66 3.85
N ASP A 224 -2.37 -6.66 2.51
CA ASP A 224 -3.50 -6.46 1.60
C ASP A 224 -4.38 -5.24 1.92
N ASN A 225 -3.78 -4.17 2.46
CA ASN A 225 -4.47 -2.94 2.91
C ASN A 225 -5.62 -3.22 3.92
N HIS A 226 -5.55 -4.30 4.70
CA HIS A 226 -6.62 -4.72 5.60
C HIS A 226 -7.01 -3.63 6.61
N PHE A 227 -6.04 -2.98 7.24
CA PHE A 227 -6.35 -1.93 8.22
C PHE A 227 -6.93 -0.70 7.51
N SER A 228 -6.25 -0.25 6.46
CA SER A 228 -6.64 0.94 5.68
C SER A 228 -8.05 0.84 5.08
N ASN A 229 -8.49 -0.36 4.70
CA ASN A 229 -9.80 -0.58 4.09
C ASN A 229 -10.92 -0.83 5.11
N ASN A 230 -10.62 -1.37 6.29
CA ASN A 230 -11.64 -1.87 7.23
C ASN A 230 -11.70 -1.10 8.55
N PHE A 231 -10.84 -0.09 8.76
CA PHE A 231 -10.81 0.66 10.01
C PHE A 231 -10.72 2.16 9.74
N LYS A 232 -11.71 2.89 10.23
CA LYS A 232 -11.77 4.35 10.18
C LYS A 232 -11.58 4.92 11.57
N GLN A 233 -10.53 5.70 11.76
CA GLN A 233 -10.30 6.44 12.98
C GLN A 233 -11.19 7.69 13.02
N LEU A 234 -12.15 7.72 13.94
CA LEU A 234 -13.07 8.84 14.11
C LEU A 234 -12.55 9.90 15.09
N LYS A 235 -11.70 9.49 16.05
CA LYS A 235 -11.15 10.38 17.07
C LYS A 235 -9.87 9.82 17.70
N GLY A 236 -8.92 10.71 17.97
CA GLY A 236 -7.68 10.41 18.70
C GLY A 236 -6.71 9.53 17.91
N GLU A 237 -5.54 9.24 18.47
CA GLU A 237 -4.51 8.38 17.86
C GLU A 237 -4.27 7.13 18.72
N ALA A 238 -4.21 5.94 18.12
CA ALA A 238 -3.93 4.70 18.86
C ALA A 238 -2.44 4.59 19.24
N SER A 239 -2.19 4.17 20.48
CA SER A 239 -0.87 3.67 20.90
C SER A 239 -0.62 2.25 20.39
N PHE A 240 0.61 1.75 20.52
CA PHE A 240 0.94 0.35 20.22
C PHE A 240 0.07 -0.63 21.02
N ASN A 241 -0.05 -0.42 22.34
CA ASN A 241 -0.87 -1.27 23.21
C ASN A 241 -2.37 -1.15 22.90
N ASN A 242 -2.82 0.01 22.42
CA ASN A 242 -4.20 0.15 21.96
C ASN A 242 -4.49 -0.79 20.78
N LEU A 243 -3.55 -0.95 19.84
CA LEU A 243 -3.73 -1.82 18.68
C LEU A 243 -3.81 -3.30 19.08
N THR A 244 -2.97 -3.73 20.03
CA THR A 244 -3.01 -5.12 20.53
C THR A 244 -4.29 -5.41 21.31
N ASP A 245 -4.72 -4.49 22.17
CA ASP A 245 -5.98 -4.60 22.92
C ASP A 245 -7.20 -4.58 22.01
N VAL A 246 -7.22 -3.69 21.00
CA VAL A 246 -8.28 -3.63 19.98
C VAL A 246 -8.37 -4.96 19.23
N ASN A 247 -7.24 -5.51 18.79
CA ASN A 247 -7.22 -6.80 18.09
C ASN A 247 -7.76 -7.94 18.97
N GLY A 248 -7.41 -7.97 20.26
CA GLY A 248 -7.94 -8.96 21.21
C GLY A 248 -9.45 -8.81 21.42
N ALA A 249 -9.91 -7.58 21.70
CA ALA A 249 -11.31 -7.28 21.95
C ALA A 249 -12.18 -7.55 20.72
N LEU A 250 -11.72 -7.13 19.53
CA LEU A 250 -12.43 -7.32 18.27
C LEU A 250 -12.63 -8.79 17.96
N LYS A 251 -11.58 -9.62 18.07
CA LYS A 251 -11.67 -11.07 17.81
C LYS A 251 -12.73 -11.75 18.69
N ILE A 252 -12.83 -11.36 19.96
CA ILE A 252 -13.82 -11.93 20.87
C ILE A 252 -15.23 -11.44 20.49
N ALA A 253 -15.39 -10.13 20.27
CA ALA A 253 -16.70 -9.55 19.95
C ALA A 253 -17.27 -10.08 18.62
N SER A 254 -16.44 -10.32 17.61
CA SER A 254 -16.87 -10.80 16.28
C SER A 254 -17.01 -12.32 16.15
N SER A 255 -16.79 -13.08 17.22
CA SER A 255 -16.83 -14.55 17.18
C SER A 255 -18.25 -15.16 17.21
N PHE A 256 -19.29 -14.33 17.30
CA PHE A 256 -20.66 -14.77 17.62
C PHE A 256 -21.71 -14.39 16.57
N GLY A 257 -21.31 -14.22 15.30
CA GLY A 257 -22.23 -13.80 14.24
C GLY A 257 -22.80 -12.41 14.49
N ASP A 258 -24.09 -12.22 14.25
CA ASP A 258 -24.78 -10.92 14.38
C ASP A 258 -25.32 -10.66 15.81
N GLU A 259 -24.88 -11.45 16.79
CA GLU A 259 -25.26 -11.27 18.18
C GLU A 259 -24.75 -9.92 18.73
N ASN A 260 -25.52 -9.32 19.64
CA ASN A 260 -25.17 -8.05 20.30
C ASN A 260 -24.02 -8.22 21.31
N ALA A 261 -22.84 -8.60 20.85
CA ALA A 261 -21.68 -8.90 21.68
C ALA A 261 -20.92 -7.62 22.05
N VAL A 262 -20.53 -7.53 23.33
CA VAL A 262 -19.64 -6.49 23.83
C VAL A 262 -18.50 -7.14 24.63
N CYS A 263 -17.26 -6.81 24.26
CA CYS A 263 -16.05 -7.26 24.94
C CYS A 263 -15.28 -6.07 25.50
N ILE A 264 -14.77 -6.20 26.74
CA ILE A 264 -13.91 -5.23 27.40
C ILE A 264 -12.57 -5.90 27.68
N VAL A 265 -11.49 -5.31 27.18
CA VAL A 265 -10.11 -5.79 27.32
C VAL A 265 -9.24 -4.75 28.01
N LYS A 266 -8.25 -5.22 28.77
CA LYS A 266 -7.18 -4.39 29.30
C LYS A 266 -5.87 -5.17 29.36
N HIS A 267 -4.80 -4.61 28.80
CA HIS A 267 -3.46 -5.24 28.79
C HIS A 267 -3.48 -6.67 28.24
N GLY A 268 -4.16 -6.87 27.11
CA GLY A 268 -4.28 -8.13 26.40
C GLY A 268 -5.26 -9.14 27.00
N ASN A 269 -5.94 -8.82 28.11
CA ASN A 269 -6.81 -9.73 28.84
C ASN A 269 -8.26 -9.25 28.86
N PRO A 270 -9.26 -10.13 28.60
CA PRO A 270 -10.66 -9.77 28.75
C PRO A 270 -11.01 -9.60 30.23
N CYS A 271 -11.56 -8.44 30.58
CA CYS A 271 -12.09 -8.15 31.93
C CYS A 271 -13.63 -8.15 31.97
N GLY A 272 -14.28 -8.21 30.81
CA GLY A 272 -15.73 -8.33 30.71
C GLY A 272 -16.18 -8.78 29.32
N PHE A 273 -17.20 -9.62 29.26
CA PHE A 273 -17.85 -10.01 28.01
C PHE A 273 -19.32 -10.35 28.27
N ALA A 274 -20.21 -9.93 27.37
CA ALA A 274 -21.60 -10.35 27.41
C ALA A 274 -22.28 -10.28 26.05
N ILE A 275 -23.31 -11.12 25.91
CA ILE A 275 -24.32 -11.08 24.86
C ILE A 275 -25.68 -11.02 25.55
N LYS A 276 -26.50 -10.05 25.17
CA LYS A 276 -27.86 -9.77 25.66
C LYS A 276 -28.72 -9.26 24.49
N ASP A 277 -30.00 -9.02 24.76
CA ASP A 277 -30.97 -8.58 23.75
C ASP A 277 -30.62 -7.23 23.08
N THR A 278 -29.79 -6.40 23.73
CA THR A 278 -29.32 -5.12 23.19
C THR A 278 -27.85 -4.88 23.53
N LEU A 279 -27.13 -4.14 22.68
CA LEU A 279 -25.74 -3.74 22.94
C LEU A 279 -25.57 -2.97 24.26
N LEU A 280 -26.58 -2.18 24.64
CA LEU A 280 -26.60 -1.50 25.94
C LEU A 280 -26.60 -2.48 27.10
N ASN A 281 -27.49 -3.47 27.06
CA ASN A 281 -27.57 -4.50 28.09
C ASN A 281 -26.28 -5.35 28.11
N SER A 282 -25.72 -5.67 26.94
CA SER A 282 -24.45 -6.37 26.83
C SER A 282 -23.31 -5.58 27.46
N TYR A 283 -23.19 -4.27 27.18
CA TYR A 283 -22.17 -3.45 27.83
C TYR A 283 -22.34 -3.39 29.35
N VAL A 284 -23.57 -3.22 29.85
CA VAL A 284 -23.85 -3.18 31.29
C VAL A 284 -23.44 -4.49 31.97
N GLU A 285 -23.75 -5.64 31.36
CA GLU A 285 -23.42 -6.96 31.90
C GLU A 285 -21.93 -7.28 31.78
N ALA A 286 -21.28 -6.90 30.68
CA ALA A 286 -19.82 -7.02 30.52
C ALA A 286 -19.09 -6.19 31.59
N LEU A 287 -19.54 -4.96 31.86
CA LEU A 287 -18.93 -4.08 32.86
C LEU A 287 -19.08 -4.62 34.31
N LYS A 288 -20.16 -5.36 34.60
CA LYS A 288 -20.38 -5.96 35.93
C LYS A 288 -19.36 -7.04 36.28
N CYS A 289 -18.72 -7.67 35.28
CA CYS A 289 -17.73 -8.73 35.49
C CYS A 289 -16.55 -8.23 36.32
N ASP A 290 -15.90 -7.16 35.89
CA ASP A 290 -14.84 -6.49 36.65
C ASP A 290 -14.80 -4.98 36.32
N PRO A 291 -15.57 -4.15 37.05
CA PRO A 291 -15.60 -2.70 36.79
C PRO A 291 -14.28 -2.00 37.15
N VAL A 292 -13.46 -2.59 38.04
CA VAL A 292 -12.17 -2.02 38.44
C VAL A 292 -11.17 -2.17 37.31
N SER A 293 -11.11 -3.36 36.72
CA SER A 293 -10.25 -3.61 35.56
C SER A 293 -10.76 -2.88 34.32
N ALA A 294 -12.08 -2.76 34.10
CA ALA A 294 -12.64 -2.05 32.94
C ALA A 294 -12.24 -0.56 32.86
N PHE A 295 -11.88 0.07 33.98
CA PHE A 295 -11.41 1.46 33.99
C PHE A 295 -10.11 1.62 33.19
N GLY A 296 -10.16 2.43 32.13
CA GLY A 296 -9.08 2.61 31.16
C GLY A 296 -8.94 1.47 30.15
N GLY A 297 -9.96 0.60 30.04
CA GLY A 297 -9.96 -0.50 29.08
C GLY A 297 -10.29 -0.08 27.65
N VAL A 298 -10.23 -1.08 26.76
CA VAL A 298 -10.65 -1.06 25.37
C VAL A 298 -11.96 -1.81 25.25
N VAL A 299 -12.97 -1.21 24.61
CA VAL A 299 -14.28 -1.83 24.39
C VAL A 299 -14.46 -2.13 22.91
N ALA A 300 -14.79 -3.37 22.57
CA ALA A 300 -15.24 -3.77 21.24
C ALA A 300 -16.75 -4.05 21.25
N VAL A 301 -17.46 -3.48 20.29
CA VAL A 301 -18.91 -3.58 20.12
C VAL A 301 -19.21 -4.21 18.77
N ASN A 302 -19.87 -5.36 18.76
CA ASN A 302 -20.31 -6.04 17.53
C ASN A 302 -21.64 -5.41 17.05
N GLY A 303 -21.56 -4.18 16.55
CA GLY A 303 -22.71 -3.43 16.07
C GLY A 303 -22.52 -1.91 16.12
N ILE A 304 -23.63 -1.18 16.03
CA ILE A 304 -23.63 0.30 16.02
C ILE A 304 -23.71 0.85 17.45
N VAL A 305 -22.78 1.73 17.82
CA VAL A 305 -22.85 2.48 19.08
C VAL A 305 -23.88 3.59 18.97
N THR A 306 -25.00 3.43 19.68
CA THR A 306 -26.05 4.45 19.78
C THR A 306 -25.70 5.54 20.78
N LYS A 307 -26.41 6.67 20.72
CA LYS A 307 -26.28 7.77 21.70
C LYS A 307 -26.45 7.28 23.15
N GLU A 308 -27.42 6.40 23.40
CA GLU A 308 -27.72 5.87 24.74
C GLU A 308 -26.56 4.99 25.25
N LEU A 309 -26.06 4.09 24.40
CA LEU A 309 -24.89 3.27 24.74
C LEU A 309 -23.65 4.14 24.98
N ALA A 310 -23.43 5.17 24.15
CA ALA A 310 -22.33 6.10 24.33
C ALA A 310 -22.43 6.87 25.65
N MET A 311 -23.63 7.34 26.04
CA MET A 311 -23.84 7.98 27.34
C MET A 311 -23.47 7.03 28.48
N LYS A 312 -23.87 5.77 28.39
CA LYS A 312 -23.56 4.76 29.41
C LYS A 312 -22.06 4.48 29.50
N MET A 313 -21.38 4.34 28.36
CA MET A 313 -19.93 4.16 28.29
C MET A 313 -19.16 5.37 28.85
N ASN A 314 -19.70 6.57 28.70
CA ASN A 314 -19.08 7.82 29.12
C ASN A 314 -19.09 8.06 30.65
N GLU A 315 -19.78 7.22 31.42
CA GLU A 315 -19.79 7.23 32.89
C GLU A 315 -18.42 6.84 33.49
N ILE A 316 -17.62 6.05 32.78
CA ILE A 316 -16.28 5.65 33.21
C ILE A 316 -15.21 6.15 32.22
N PHE A 317 -13.94 6.04 32.62
CA PHE A 317 -12.84 6.27 31.70
C PHE A 317 -12.63 5.02 30.85
N LEU A 318 -12.74 5.16 29.53
CA LEU A 318 -12.34 4.17 28.53
C LEU A 318 -11.24 4.77 27.67
N GLU A 319 -10.27 3.95 27.27
CA GLU A 319 -9.16 4.42 26.43
C GLU A 319 -9.53 4.34 24.95
N VAL A 320 -10.13 3.23 24.51
CA VAL A 320 -10.52 3.00 23.11
C VAL A 320 -11.90 2.38 23.06
N ILE A 321 -12.69 2.79 22.07
CA ILE A 321 -13.89 2.08 21.65
C ILE A 321 -13.76 1.75 20.17
N ILE A 322 -13.90 0.47 19.83
CA ILE A 322 -14.05 -0.01 18.46
C ILE A 322 -15.45 -0.59 18.27
N ALA A 323 -16.08 -0.30 17.14
CA ALA A 323 -17.41 -0.78 16.82
C ALA A 323 -17.58 -1.02 15.32
N GLY A 324 -18.67 -1.70 14.95
CA GLY A 324 -19.12 -1.77 13.56
C GLY A 324 -19.29 -0.37 12.97
N ASP A 325 -20.09 0.46 13.66
CA ASP A 325 -20.16 1.91 13.40
C ASP A 325 -20.64 2.71 14.62
N PHE A 326 -20.80 4.03 14.47
CA PHE A 326 -21.31 4.94 15.49
C PHE A 326 -22.42 5.83 14.91
N GLU A 327 -23.47 6.07 15.69
CA GLU A 327 -24.38 7.18 15.40
C GLU A 327 -23.64 8.52 15.51
N PRO A 328 -23.97 9.54 14.68
CA PRO A 328 -23.37 10.88 14.80
C PRO A 328 -23.47 11.46 16.22
N GLU A 329 -24.62 11.26 16.88
CA GLU A 329 -24.88 11.70 18.24
C GLU A 329 -24.03 10.95 19.27
N ALA A 330 -23.66 9.68 19.01
CA ALA A 330 -22.76 8.90 19.85
C ALA A 330 -21.33 9.46 19.80
N VAL A 331 -20.84 9.82 18.60
CA VAL A 331 -19.55 10.49 18.43
C VAL A 331 -19.53 11.83 19.19
N GLU A 332 -20.63 12.58 19.17
CA GLU A 332 -20.74 13.85 19.90
C GLU A 332 -20.60 13.67 21.42
N VAL A 333 -21.15 12.60 22.00
CA VAL A 333 -20.99 12.30 23.44
C VAL A 333 -19.52 12.22 23.84
N PHE A 334 -18.71 11.53 23.03
CA PHE A 334 -17.29 11.32 23.29
C PHE A 334 -16.41 12.50 22.88
N SER A 335 -16.89 13.40 22.02
CA SER A 335 -16.12 14.56 21.51
C SER A 335 -15.51 15.40 22.64
N LYS A 336 -16.24 15.55 23.76
CA LYS A 336 -15.85 16.31 24.96
C LYS A 336 -14.71 15.66 25.75
N LYS A 337 -14.45 14.37 25.57
CA LYS A 337 -13.35 13.65 26.24
C LYS A 337 -12.08 13.78 25.42
N LYS A 338 -11.00 14.29 26.03
CA LYS A 338 -9.73 14.53 25.32
C LYS A 338 -8.97 13.26 24.95
N ARG A 339 -9.08 12.19 25.75
CA ARG A 339 -8.16 11.04 25.70
C ARG A 339 -8.72 9.77 25.02
N ILE A 340 -10.03 9.70 24.82
CA ILE A 340 -10.67 8.53 24.22
C ILE A 340 -10.41 8.47 22.72
N LYS A 341 -10.18 7.27 22.20
CA LYS A 341 -10.05 7.00 20.76
C LYS A 341 -11.23 6.20 20.25
N LEU A 342 -11.68 6.49 19.03
CA LEU A 342 -12.83 5.85 18.41
C LEU A 342 -12.44 5.27 17.05
N PHE A 343 -12.78 4.00 16.81
CA PHE A 343 -12.56 3.29 15.55
C PHE A 343 -13.85 2.65 15.06
N ALA A 344 -14.24 2.91 13.82
CA ALA A 344 -15.37 2.28 13.16
C ALA A 344 -14.88 1.32 12.08
N GLN A 345 -15.61 0.24 11.81
CA GLN A 345 -15.33 -0.66 10.69
C GLN A 345 -16.14 -0.33 9.42
N GLY A 346 -17.20 0.46 9.55
CA GLY A 346 -18.06 0.86 8.44
C GLY A 346 -19.00 -0.26 7.95
N ASN A 347 -19.10 -1.35 8.70
CA ASN A 347 -20.06 -2.44 8.51
C ASN A 347 -20.85 -2.62 9.83
N PRO A 348 -22.18 -2.66 9.78
CA PRO A 348 -23.02 -2.83 10.96
C PRO A 348 -22.88 -4.21 11.60
#